data_AF-A0AB73KDP4-F1
#
_entry.id   AF-A0AB73KDP4-F1
#
_cell.length_a   1.000
_cell.length_b   1.000
_cell.length_c   1.000
_cell.angle_alpha   90.00
_cell.angle_beta   90.00
_cell.angle_gamma   90.00
#
_symmetry.space_group_name_H-M   'P 1'
#
loop_
_entity.id
_entity.type
_entity.pdbx_description
1 polymer ?
#
loop_
_entity_poly.entity_id
_entity_poly.type
_entity_poly.pdbx_seq_one_letter_code
_entity_poly.pdbx_strand_id
1 'polypeptide(L)'
;MLLFGGGGYVDLAITDNKLTRFEAALEFGASASIGIGIAKAEVHVLGGIRYELVGGDAQLNGYLRFGGGVDILGLISVSLEVVITLSYQRATNALIGRATLVVSIDLTFYSDSVTVDTGEYRISGDAPLHSPMVGPAPPLGPADGAETGLAAWQEYRRAFRKAGQP
;
A
#
# COMPACT_ATOMS: atom_id res chain seq x y z
N MET A 1 12.64 16.80 3.98
CA MET A 1 11.47 17.69 3.88
C MET A 1 10.22 16.85 4.10
N LEU A 2 9.24 17.37 4.83
CA LEU A 2 7.96 16.72 5.08
C LEU A 2 6.86 17.55 4.43
N LEU A 3 6.02 16.89 3.65
CA LEU A 3 4.91 17.47 2.91
C LEU A 3 3.64 16.72 3.26
N PHE A 4 2.56 17.49 3.41
CA PHE A 4 1.21 16.96 3.54
C PHE A 4 0.37 17.59 2.44
N GLY A 5 -0.48 16.78 1.83
CA GLY A 5 -1.36 17.19 0.74
C GLY A 5 -2.70 16.50 0.86
N GLY A 6 -3.70 17.08 0.23
CA GLY A 6 -5.02 16.52 0.16
C GLY A 6 -5.93 17.43 -0.64
N GLY A 7 -7.01 16.87 -1.12
CA GLY A 7 -7.97 17.54 -1.98
C GLY A 7 -9.24 16.72 -2.09
N GLY A 8 -10.19 17.26 -2.83
CA GLY A 8 -11.42 16.55 -3.09
C GLY A 8 -12.35 17.38 -3.96
N TYR A 9 -13.39 16.73 -4.43
CA TYR A 9 -14.47 17.39 -5.16
C TYR A 9 -15.80 16.77 -4.79
N VAL A 10 -16.84 17.52 -5.07
CA VAL A 10 -18.21 17.05 -5.05
C VAL A 10 -18.83 17.45 -6.39
N ASP A 11 -19.44 16.49 -7.07
CA ASP A 11 -20.16 16.66 -8.32
C ASP A 11 -21.62 16.25 -8.11
N LEU A 12 -22.55 17.09 -8.58
CA LEU A 12 -23.99 16.86 -8.48
C LEU A 12 -24.65 17.15 -9.83
N ALA A 13 -25.45 16.19 -10.29
CA ALA A 13 -26.33 16.39 -11.45
C ALA A 13 -27.79 16.35 -11.00
N ILE A 14 -28.54 17.38 -11.40
CA ILE A 14 -29.97 17.49 -11.17
C ILE A 14 -30.67 17.57 -12.52
N THR A 15 -31.67 16.72 -12.73
CA THR A 15 -32.50 16.70 -13.94
C THR A 15 -33.96 16.58 -13.50
N ASP A 16 -34.85 17.42 -14.05
CA ASP A 16 -36.28 17.41 -13.73
C ASP A 16 -36.59 17.46 -12.23
N ASN A 17 -35.91 18.34 -11.49
CA ASN A 17 -35.99 18.46 -10.02
C ASN A 17 -35.64 17.17 -9.25
N LYS A 18 -34.96 16.20 -9.88
CA LYS A 18 -34.46 14.98 -9.24
C LYS A 18 -32.93 14.94 -9.28
N LEU A 19 -32.33 14.49 -8.19
CA LEU A 19 -30.90 14.18 -8.14
C LEU A 19 -30.64 12.93 -8.98
N THR A 20 -29.94 13.09 -10.10
CA THR A 20 -29.61 11.99 -11.01
C THR A 20 -28.24 11.39 -10.72
N ARG A 21 -27.30 12.22 -10.25
CA ARG A 21 -25.95 11.81 -9.87
C ARG A 21 -25.45 12.61 -8.68
N PHE A 22 -24.81 11.92 -7.76
CA PHE A 22 -24.02 12.52 -6.70
C PHE A 22 -22.70 11.77 -6.60
N GLU A 23 -21.60 12.49 -6.70
CA GLU A 23 -20.26 11.94 -6.57
C GLU A 23 -19.45 12.82 -5.63
N ALA A 24 -18.75 12.19 -4.69
CA ALA A 24 -17.84 12.87 -3.79
C ALA A 24 -16.55 12.06 -3.70
N ALA A 25 -15.42 12.74 -3.87
CA ALA A 25 -14.11 12.15 -3.71
C ALA A 25 -13.27 12.98 -2.75
N LEU A 26 -12.53 12.31 -1.89
CA LEU A 26 -11.58 12.90 -0.96
C LEU A 26 -10.28 12.13 -1.06
N GLU A 27 -9.18 12.87 -1.16
CA GLU A 27 -7.83 12.35 -1.24
C GLU A 27 -6.95 13.07 -0.21
N PHE A 28 -6.02 12.33 0.36
CA PHE A 28 -5.07 12.82 1.36
C PHE A 28 -3.75 12.08 1.21
N GLY A 29 -2.67 12.70 1.64
CA GLY A 29 -1.36 12.07 1.57
C GLY A 29 -0.28 12.85 2.29
N ALA A 30 0.84 12.18 2.49
CA ALA A 30 2.04 12.71 3.06
C ALA A 30 3.26 12.17 2.32
N SER A 31 4.30 12.98 2.21
CA SER A 31 5.60 12.50 1.75
C SER A 31 6.71 13.10 2.59
N ALA A 32 7.74 12.29 2.83
CA ALA A 32 8.94 12.71 3.52
C ALA A 32 10.16 12.34 2.68
N SER A 33 11.11 13.25 2.58
CA SER A 33 12.40 13.01 1.93
C SER A 33 13.56 13.41 2.82
N ILE A 34 14.68 12.72 2.69
CA ILE A 34 15.92 13.01 3.40
C ILE A 34 17.11 12.80 2.48
N GLY A 35 18.11 13.67 2.59
CA GLY A 35 19.39 13.52 1.91
C GLY A 35 20.51 13.44 2.94
N ILE A 36 21.39 12.45 2.81
CA ILE A 36 22.60 12.30 3.62
C ILE A 36 23.78 12.13 2.68
N GLY A 37 24.60 13.17 2.55
CA GLY A 37 25.72 13.19 1.62
C GLY A 37 25.25 12.97 0.18
N ILE A 38 25.62 11.82 -0.37
CA ILE A 38 25.32 11.42 -1.76
C ILE A 38 24.04 10.57 -1.90
N ALA A 39 23.46 10.13 -0.78
CA ALA A 39 22.26 9.31 -0.76
C ALA A 39 21.03 10.17 -0.51
N LYS A 40 19.96 9.89 -1.24
CA LYS A 40 18.62 10.48 -1.08
C LYS A 40 17.65 9.35 -0.77
N ALA A 41 16.71 9.60 0.12
CA ALA A 41 15.64 8.68 0.43
C ALA A 41 14.32 9.44 0.47
N GLU A 42 13.24 8.79 0.05
CA GLU A 42 11.90 9.33 0.08
C GLU A 42 10.90 8.25 0.46
N VAL A 43 9.83 8.66 1.13
CA VAL A 43 8.68 7.83 1.44
C VAL A 43 7.43 8.66 1.19
N HIS A 44 6.36 8.01 0.73
CA HIS A 44 5.07 8.64 0.51
C HIS A 44 3.94 7.69 0.89
N VAL A 45 2.83 8.29 1.29
CA VAL A 45 1.55 7.63 1.50
C VAL A 45 0.47 8.54 0.94
N LEU A 46 -0.42 7.97 0.14
CA LEU A 46 -1.58 8.60 -0.45
C LEU A 46 -2.77 7.68 -0.19
N GLY A 47 -3.90 8.25 0.16
CA GLY A 47 -5.14 7.54 0.36
C GLY A 47 -6.28 8.35 -0.19
N GLY A 48 -7.33 7.66 -0.60
CA GLY A 48 -8.53 8.33 -1.05
C GLY A 48 -9.76 7.46 -0.92
N ILE A 49 -10.90 8.13 -0.84
CA ILE A 49 -12.22 7.52 -0.89
C ILE A 49 -13.04 8.22 -1.96
N ARG A 50 -13.83 7.44 -2.70
CA ARG A 50 -14.76 7.90 -3.71
C ARG A 50 -16.11 7.26 -3.45
N TYR A 51 -17.11 8.10 -3.25
CA TYR A 51 -18.50 7.71 -3.16
C TYR A 51 -19.24 8.19 -4.41
N GLU A 52 -19.99 7.31 -5.04
CA GLU A 52 -20.81 7.64 -6.19
C GLU A 52 -22.22 7.07 -6.00
N LEU A 53 -23.22 7.87 -6.30
CA LEU A 53 -24.63 7.53 -6.31
C LEU A 53 -25.20 7.88 -7.68
N VAL A 54 -25.59 6.86 -8.44
CA VAL A 54 -26.20 7.01 -9.78
C VAL A 54 -27.48 6.19 -9.81
N GLY A 55 -28.63 6.86 -10.03
CA GLY A 55 -29.91 6.16 -10.17
C GLY A 55 -30.33 5.29 -8.97
N GLY A 56 -29.82 5.57 -7.76
CA GLY A 56 -30.09 4.79 -6.54
C GLY A 56 -29.10 3.65 -6.26
N ASP A 57 -28.16 3.39 -7.18
CA ASP A 57 -27.03 2.51 -6.90
C ASP A 57 -25.87 3.29 -6.30
N ALA A 58 -25.37 2.80 -5.16
CA ALA A 58 -24.33 3.46 -4.40
C ALA A 58 -23.05 2.62 -4.45
N GLN A 59 -21.97 3.23 -4.92
CA GLN A 59 -20.64 2.64 -4.96
C GLN A 59 -19.72 3.38 -4.00
N LEU A 60 -18.96 2.61 -3.23
CA LEU A 60 -17.92 3.13 -2.35
C LEU A 60 -16.61 2.44 -2.72
N ASN A 61 -15.66 3.24 -3.18
CA ASN A 61 -14.31 2.80 -3.49
C ASN A 61 -13.32 3.53 -2.60
N GLY A 62 -12.31 2.81 -2.13
CA GLY A 62 -11.18 3.35 -1.39
C GLY A 62 -9.90 2.90 -2.05
N TYR A 63 -8.85 3.69 -1.91
CA TYR A 63 -7.51 3.26 -2.25
C TYR A 63 -6.51 3.75 -1.21
N LEU A 64 -5.43 3.00 -1.04
CA LEU A 64 -4.28 3.36 -0.25
C LEU A 64 -3.04 3.00 -1.05
N ARG A 65 -2.20 3.98 -1.32
CA ARG A 65 -0.94 3.83 -2.04
C ARG A 65 0.18 4.33 -1.14
N PHE A 66 1.19 3.52 -0.90
CA PHE A 66 2.35 3.97 -0.16
C PHE A 66 3.60 3.32 -0.69
N GLY A 67 4.70 4.04 -0.59
CA GLY A 67 5.95 3.59 -1.13
C GLY A 67 7.10 4.43 -0.63
N GLY A 68 8.26 4.12 -1.16
CA GLY A 68 9.47 4.87 -0.90
C GLY A 68 10.62 4.31 -1.68
N GLY A 69 11.68 5.09 -1.76
CA GLY A 69 12.88 4.71 -2.47
C GLY A 69 14.11 5.34 -1.88
N VAL A 70 15.25 4.74 -2.21
CA VAL A 70 16.57 5.26 -1.92
C VAL A 70 17.33 5.36 -3.23
N ASP A 71 17.98 6.50 -3.45
CA ASP A 71 18.82 6.79 -4.59
C ASP A 71 20.23 7.18 -4.12
N ILE A 72 21.26 6.59 -4.72
CA ILE A 72 22.65 6.90 -4.44
C ILE A 72 23.30 7.41 -5.72
N LEU A 73 23.58 8.73 -5.77
CA LEU A 73 24.18 9.42 -6.91
C LEU A 73 23.46 9.25 -8.26
N GLY A 74 22.22 8.77 -8.30
CA GLY A 74 21.57 8.34 -9.55
C GLY A 74 22.25 7.14 -10.23
N LEU A 75 23.12 6.42 -9.52
CA LEU A 75 23.79 5.21 -10.03
C LEU A 75 23.05 3.95 -9.61
N ILE A 76 22.49 3.95 -8.39
CA ILE A 76 21.77 2.84 -7.79
C ILE A 76 20.52 3.41 -7.13
N SER A 77 19.37 2.90 -7.54
CA SER A 77 18.08 3.26 -6.98
C SER A 77 17.29 2.00 -6.62
N VAL A 78 16.66 2.00 -5.46
CA VAL A 78 15.74 0.93 -5.05
C VAL A 78 14.45 1.58 -4.62
N SER A 79 13.33 1.15 -5.17
CA SER A 79 12.00 1.64 -4.80
C SER A 79 11.04 0.51 -4.48
N LEU A 80 10.14 0.77 -3.55
CA LEU A 80 9.05 -0.11 -3.18
C LEU A 80 7.75 0.69 -3.25
N GLU A 81 6.74 0.12 -3.88
CA GLU A 81 5.41 0.71 -4.00
C GLU A 81 4.35 -0.34 -3.68
N VAL A 82 3.40 0.02 -2.83
CA VAL A 82 2.25 -0.81 -2.49
C VAL A 82 0.99 -0.04 -2.85
N VAL A 83 0.10 -0.69 -3.60
CA VAL A 83 -1.21 -0.16 -3.95
C VAL A 83 -2.26 -1.13 -3.42
N ILE A 84 -3.18 -0.60 -2.64
CA ILE A 84 -4.34 -1.32 -2.10
C ILE A 84 -5.58 -0.63 -2.63
N THR A 85 -6.46 -1.37 -3.27
CA THR A 85 -7.78 -0.90 -3.72
C THR A 85 -8.87 -1.65 -2.99
N LEU A 86 -9.90 -0.94 -2.55
CA LEU A 86 -11.07 -1.49 -1.87
C LEU A 86 -12.33 -1.04 -2.58
N SER A 87 -13.24 -1.97 -2.86
CA SER A 87 -14.51 -1.69 -3.54
C SER A 87 -15.65 -2.39 -2.80
N TYR A 88 -16.66 -1.61 -2.41
CA TYR A 88 -17.83 -2.16 -1.74
C TYR A 88 -18.80 -2.73 -2.77
N GLN A 89 -19.09 -4.02 -2.65
CA GLN A 89 -20.09 -4.71 -3.47
C GLN A 89 -21.39 -4.87 -2.68
N ARG A 90 -22.41 -4.10 -3.06
CA ARG A 90 -23.75 -4.17 -2.45
C ARG A 90 -24.39 -5.55 -2.59
N ALA A 91 -24.22 -6.21 -3.74
CA ALA A 91 -24.84 -7.51 -4.01
C ALA A 91 -24.41 -8.61 -3.02
N THR A 92 -23.17 -8.57 -2.55
CA THR A 92 -22.61 -9.56 -1.65
C THR A 92 -22.38 -9.01 -0.24
N ASN A 93 -22.82 -7.77 0.01
CA ASN A 93 -22.62 -7.01 1.24
C ASN A 93 -21.20 -7.13 1.80
N ALA A 94 -20.20 -6.86 0.96
CA ALA A 94 -18.80 -7.00 1.34
C ALA A 94 -17.88 -6.02 0.63
N LEU A 95 -16.71 -5.84 1.24
CA LEU A 95 -15.64 -5.03 0.69
C LEU A 95 -14.63 -5.97 0.02
N ILE A 96 -14.46 -5.82 -1.29
CA ILE A 96 -13.45 -6.56 -2.05
C ILE A 96 -12.19 -5.70 -2.09
N GLY A 97 -11.11 -6.25 -1.57
CA GLY A 97 -9.79 -5.63 -1.56
C GLY A 97 -8.85 -6.34 -2.54
N ARG A 98 -7.86 -5.61 -3.05
CA ARG A 98 -6.72 -6.15 -3.81
C ARG A 98 -5.48 -5.37 -3.44
N ALA A 99 -4.38 -6.05 -3.18
CA ALA A 99 -3.10 -5.43 -2.87
C ALA A 99 -2.04 -5.86 -3.90
N THR A 100 -1.32 -4.88 -4.42
CA THR A 100 -0.21 -5.07 -5.36
C THR A 100 1.03 -4.41 -4.79
N LEU A 101 2.10 -5.19 -4.64
CA LEU A 101 3.43 -4.75 -4.23
C LEU A 101 4.34 -4.78 -5.46
N VAL A 102 5.04 -3.69 -5.72
CA VAL A 102 6.07 -3.59 -6.75
C VAL A 102 7.38 -3.21 -6.07
N VAL A 103 8.41 -4.02 -6.29
CA VAL A 103 9.77 -3.73 -5.85
C VAL A 103 10.63 -3.58 -7.09
N SER A 104 11.29 -2.44 -7.23
CA SER A 104 12.14 -2.11 -8.37
C SER A 104 13.55 -1.81 -7.92
N ILE A 105 14.51 -2.31 -8.69
CA ILE A 105 15.93 -2.05 -8.51
C ILE A 105 16.46 -1.53 -9.83
N ASP A 106 17.04 -0.33 -9.78
CA ASP A 106 17.70 0.32 -10.90
C ASP A 106 19.20 0.46 -10.58
N LEU A 107 20.04 -0.03 -11.49
CA LEU A 107 21.46 0.16 -11.53
C LEU A 107 21.82 0.81 -12.86
N THR A 108 22.94 1.52 -12.91
CA THR A 108 23.42 2.27 -14.10
C THR A 108 23.33 1.52 -15.44
N PHE A 109 23.44 0.19 -15.44
CA PHE A 109 23.37 -0.65 -16.64
C PHE A 109 22.33 -1.78 -16.57
N TYR A 110 21.50 -1.81 -15.53
CA TYR A 110 20.55 -2.90 -15.31
C TYR A 110 19.36 -2.43 -14.48
N SER A 111 18.14 -2.71 -14.95
CA SER A 111 16.92 -2.46 -14.20
C SER A 111 16.10 -3.74 -14.14
N ASP A 112 15.52 -4.03 -12.97
CA ASP A 112 14.59 -5.14 -12.78
C ASP A 112 13.47 -4.75 -11.81
N SER A 113 12.33 -5.43 -11.92
CA SER A 113 11.18 -5.20 -11.05
C SER A 113 10.40 -6.48 -10.80
N VAL A 114 10.06 -6.71 -9.54
CA VAL A 114 9.22 -7.82 -9.10
C VAL A 114 7.87 -7.26 -8.67
N THR A 115 6.81 -7.80 -9.26
CA THR A 115 5.43 -7.47 -8.88
C THR A 115 4.80 -8.68 -8.20
N VAL A 116 4.24 -8.45 -7.01
CA VAL A 116 3.48 -9.43 -6.24
C VAL A 116 2.05 -8.92 -6.10
N ASP A 117 1.09 -9.71 -6.56
CA ASP A 117 -0.33 -9.41 -6.44
C ASP A 117 -0.97 -10.43 -5.50
N THR A 118 -1.71 -9.96 -4.49
CA THR A 118 -2.40 -10.84 -3.54
C THR A 118 -3.65 -11.49 -4.14
N GLY A 119 -4.11 -11.04 -5.31
CA GLY A 119 -5.44 -11.32 -5.80
C GLY A 119 -6.52 -10.55 -5.02
N GLU A 120 -7.77 -10.87 -5.32
CA GLU A 120 -8.92 -10.31 -4.61
C GLU A 120 -9.11 -11.02 -3.26
N TYR A 121 -9.25 -10.24 -2.20
CA TYR A 121 -9.66 -10.73 -0.88
C TYR A 121 -10.96 -10.06 -0.47
N ARG A 122 -11.83 -10.83 0.19
CA ARG A 122 -13.15 -10.37 0.61
C ARG A 122 -13.15 -10.10 2.11
N ILE A 123 -13.58 -8.90 2.49
CA ILE A 123 -13.88 -8.52 3.87
C ILE A 123 -15.40 -8.48 4.01
N SER A 124 -15.98 -9.43 4.74
CA SER A 124 -17.39 -9.47 5.11
C SER A 124 -17.53 -9.67 6.61
N GLY A 125 -18.50 -9.01 7.23
CA GLY A 125 -18.69 -9.02 8.70
C GLY A 125 -19.09 -10.36 9.32
N ASP A 126 -19.18 -11.44 8.52
CA ASP A 126 -19.63 -12.78 8.93
C ASP A 126 -18.50 -13.83 8.96
N ALA A 127 -17.23 -13.40 8.84
CA ALA A 127 -16.09 -14.31 8.96
C ALA A 127 -15.29 -14.01 10.24
N PRO A 128 -14.85 -15.03 11.00
CA PRO A 128 -13.78 -14.86 11.97
C PRO A 128 -12.61 -14.22 11.23
N LEU A 129 -12.01 -13.17 11.81
CA LEU A 129 -10.79 -12.56 11.30
C LEU A 129 -9.84 -13.71 10.93
N HIS A 130 -9.42 -13.78 9.66
CA HIS A 130 -8.40 -14.75 9.22
C HIS A 130 -7.32 -14.78 10.30
N SER A 131 -7.10 -15.95 10.92
CA SER A 131 -5.94 -16.14 11.77
C SER A 131 -4.75 -15.69 10.95
N PRO A 132 -3.98 -14.69 11.40
CA PRO A 132 -2.73 -14.39 10.73
C PRO A 132 -1.99 -15.72 10.63
N MET A 133 -1.42 -16.03 9.47
CA MET A 133 -0.33 -17.00 9.43
C MET A 133 0.81 -16.37 10.23
N VAL A 134 0.68 -16.39 11.56
CA VAL A 134 1.74 -16.17 12.50
C VAL A 134 2.62 -17.39 12.29
N GLY A 135 3.58 -17.26 11.38
CA GLY A 135 4.80 -18.04 11.49
C GLY A 135 5.29 -17.91 12.93
N PRO A 136 5.84 -18.98 13.53
CA PRO A 136 6.19 -19.01 14.95
C PRO A 136 6.90 -17.72 15.33
N ALA A 137 6.35 -17.01 16.33
CA ALA A 137 6.94 -15.78 16.81
C ALA A 137 8.41 -16.06 17.11
N PRO A 138 9.36 -15.25 16.58
CA PRO A 138 10.76 -15.43 16.92
C PRO A 138 10.87 -15.35 18.46
N PRO A 139 11.66 -16.24 19.09
CA PRO A 139 11.83 -16.19 20.53
C PRO A 139 12.31 -14.79 20.92
N LEU A 140 11.55 -14.12 21.79
CA LEU A 140 11.92 -12.82 22.34
C LEU A 140 13.16 -13.03 23.21
N GLY A 141 14.34 -12.85 22.61
CA GLY A 141 15.59 -12.67 23.33
C GLY A 141 15.56 -11.36 24.14
N PRO A 142 16.42 -11.22 25.16
CA PRO A 142 16.44 -10.04 26.01
C PRO A 142 16.73 -8.78 25.18
N ALA A 143 16.06 -7.69 25.58
CA ALA A 143 16.01 -6.42 24.87
C ALA A 143 17.32 -5.62 25.07
N ASP A 144 18.36 -6.04 24.37
CA ASP A 144 19.70 -5.45 24.44
C ASP A 144 20.08 -4.97 23.03
N GLY A 145 20.47 -3.69 22.94
CA GLY A 145 20.41 -2.86 21.73
C GLY A 145 21.23 -3.31 20.51
N ALA A 146 20.75 -2.85 19.34
CA ALA A 146 21.40 -2.69 18.03
C ALA A 146 22.11 -3.88 17.36
N GLU A 147 22.89 -4.70 18.08
CA GLU A 147 23.63 -5.83 17.52
C GLU A 147 22.71 -7.04 17.20
N THR A 148 21.60 -7.16 17.92
CA THR A 148 20.59 -8.22 17.76
C THR A 148 19.72 -8.04 16.51
N GLY A 149 19.46 -6.80 16.08
CA GLY A 149 18.57 -6.52 14.94
C GLY A 149 19.14 -6.99 13.61
N LEU A 150 20.44 -6.76 13.37
CA LEU A 150 21.10 -7.19 12.14
C LEU A 150 21.27 -8.72 12.11
N ALA A 151 21.61 -9.35 13.24
CA ALA A 151 21.72 -10.80 13.35
C ALA A 151 20.37 -11.50 13.15
N ALA A 152 19.31 -11.02 13.81
CA ALA A 152 17.94 -11.52 13.64
C ALA A 152 17.44 -11.33 12.20
N TRP A 153 17.75 -10.18 11.58
CA TRP A 153 17.43 -9.92 10.17
C TRP A 153 18.19 -10.87 9.23
N GLN A 154 19.48 -11.12 9.49
CA GLN A 154 20.29 -12.06 8.70
C GLN A 154 19.78 -13.50 8.83
N GLU A 155 19.38 -13.95 10.02
CA GLU A 155 18.78 -15.26 10.24
C GLU A 155 17.42 -15.40 9.54
N TYR A 156 16.56 -14.39 9.66
CA TYR A 156 15.28 -14.32 8.94
C TYR A 156 15.49 -14.45 7.41
N ARG A 157 16.43 -13.68 6.83
CA ARG A 157 16.77 -13.77 5.40
C ARG A 157 17.32 -15.15 5.00
N ARG A 158 18.04 -15.84 5.90
CA ARG A 158 18.55 -17.20 5.63
C ARG A 158 17.42 -18.23 5.62
N ALA A 159 16.41 -18.07 6.47
CA ALA A 159 15.24 -18.95 6.49
C ALA A 159 14.44 -18.87 5.18
N PHE A 160 14.21 -17.66 4.64
CA PHE A 160 13.49 -17.48 3.38
C PHE A 160 14.32 -17.81 2.13
N ARG A 161 15.66 -17.74 2.19
CA ARG A 161 16.53 -18.16 1.09
C ARG A 161 16.47 -19.67 0.80
N LYS A 162 16.14 -20.49 1.81
CA LYS A 162 15.98 -21.95 1.65
C LYS A 162 14.58 -22.37 1.15
N ALA A 163 13.59 -21.47 1.18
CA ALA A 163 12.22 -21.78 0.78
C ALA A 163 11.94 -21.51 -0.71
N GLY A 164 12.91 -20.96 -1.46
CA GLY A 164 12.75 -20.54 -2.86
C GLY A 164 13.76 -21.15 -3.83
N GLN A 165 14.29 -22.34 -3.53
CA GLN A 165 15.05 -23.11 -4.51
C GLN A 165 14.12 -24.22 -5.04
N PRO A 166 13.98 -24.40 -6.37
CA PRO A 166 13.07 -25.40 -6.93
C PRO A 166 13.40 -26.83 -6.47
#